data_AF-F0UNV7-F1
#
_entry.id   AF-F0UNV7-F1
#
_cell.length_a   1.000
_cell.length_b   1.000
_cell.length_c   1.000
_cell.angle_alpha   90.00
_cell.angle_beta   90.00
_cell.angle_gamma   90.00
#
_symmetry.space_group_name_H-M   'P 1'
#
loop_
_entity.id
_entity.type
_entity.pdbx_description
1 polymer ?
#
loop_
_entity_poly.entity_id
_entity_poly.type
_entity_poly.pdbx_seq_one_letter_code
_entity_poly.pdbx_strand_id
1 'polypeptide(L)'
;MVTVATLYNTLPTLEDAEKRFVEREKLFAAVGQLLAEYGNVFGLCLVHAHCILTDDEIMLARGNVSQPEKATSLVEYYPERWLCSGEAGLSATSQPHRDGLESVQRRSCHHVMHDRV
;
A
#
# COMPACT_ATOMS: atom_id res chain seq x y z
N MET A 1 9.84 18.11 -10.29
CA MET A 1 9.91 17.16 -9.16
C MET A 1 8.61 16.38 -9.17
N VAL A 2 8.68 15.06 -9.08
CA VAL A 2 7.48 14.22 -8.92
C VAL A 2 7.15 14.19 -7.43
N THR A 3 5.94 14.59 -7.05
CA THR A 3 5.46 14.55 -5.65
C THR A 3 4.90 13.15 -5.34
N VAL A 4 4.83 12.80 -4.06
CA VAL A 4 4.15 11.56 -3.62
C VAL A 4 2.68 11.57 -4.06
N ALA A 5 2.02 12.74 -3.97
CA ALA A 5 0.66 12.94 -4.46
C ALA A 5 0.54 12.68 -5.96
N THR A 6 1.49 13.16 -6.78
CA THR A 6 1.49 12.90 -8.23
C THR A 6 1.52 11.40 -8.51
N LEU A 7 2.40 10.64 -7.83
CA LEU A 7 2.47 9.19 -8.02
C LEU A 7 1.20 8.49 -7.54
N TYR A 8 0.70 8.85 -6.35
CA TYR A 8 -0.52 8.27 -5.79
C TYR A 8 -1.72 8.46 -6.73
N ASN A 9 -1.86 9.66 -7.30
CA ASN A 9 -2.96 9.99 -8.21
C ASN A 9 -2.87 9.28 -9.58
N THR A 10 -1.75 8.61 -9.90
CA THR A 10 -1.67 7.73 -11.09
C THR A 10 -2.18 6.31 -10.82
N LEU A 11 -2.42 5.94 -9.56
CA LEU A 11 -2.97 4.64 -9.21
C LEU A 11 -4.39 4.49 -9.78
N PRO A 12 -4.78 3.27 -10.19
CA PRO A 12 -6.14 3.03 -10.61
C PRO A 12 -7.11 3.25 -9.44
N THR A 13 -8.33 3.65 -9.77
CA THR A 13 -9.46 3.56 -8.82
C THR A 13 -9.78 2.09 -8.53
N LEU A 14 -10.54 1.81 -7.47
CA LEU A 14 -10.97 0.45 -7.17
C LEU A 14 -11.75 -0.18 -8.34
N GLU A 15 -12.66 0.59 -8.95
CA GLU A 15 -13.46 0.16 -10.10
C GLU A 15 -12.57 -0.16 -11.32
N ASP A 16 -11.59 0.71 -11.63
CA ASP A 16 -10.66 0.47 -12.73
C ASP A 16 -9.73 -0.71 -12.46
N ALA A 17 -9.28 -0.87 -11.22
CA ALA A 17 -8.44 -1.98 -10.81
C ALA A 17 -9.20 -3.31 -10.97
N GLU A 18 -10.47 -3.36 -10.55
CA GLU A 18 -11.32 -4.53 -10.71
C GLU A 18 -11.50 -4.91 -12.18
N LYS A 19 -11.79 -3.94 -13.06
CA LYS A 19 -11.93 -4.16 -14.51
C LYS A 19 -10.64 -4.66 -15.16
N ARG A 20 -9.48 -4.25 -14.66
CA ARG A 20 -8.17 -4.70 -15.18
C ARG A 20 -7.73 -6.05 -14.61
N PHE A 21 -8.26 -6.45 -13.46
CA PHE A 21 -7.84 -7.65 -12.74
C PHE A 21 -8.64 -8.90 -13.16
N VAL A 22 -8.54 -9.26 -14.44
CA VAL A 22 -9.34 -10.32 -15.09
C VAL A 22 -8.71 -11.71 -15.07
N GLU A 23 -7.39 -11.84 -15.23
CA GLU A 23 -6.70 -13.15 -15.29
C GLU A 23 -6.10 -13.56 -13.94
N ARG A 24 -6.90 -13.46 -12.88
CA ARG A 24 -6.44 -13.62 -11.48
C ARG A 24 -5.73 -14.94 -11.23
N GLU A 25 -6.29 -16.04 -11.71
CA GLU A 25 -5.75 -17.39 -11.50
C GLU A 25 -4.37 -17.57 -12.14
N LYS A 26 -4.18 -17.07 -13.38
CA LYS A 26 -2.90 -17.13 -14.06
C LYS A 26 -1.85 -16.29 -13.34
N LEU A 27 -2.23 -15.10 -12.89
CA LEU A 27 -1.34 -14.21 -12.14
C LEU A 27 -0.96 -14.84 -10.79
N PHE A 28 -1.92 -15.39 -10.05
CA PHE A 28 -1.65 -16.06 -8.77
C PHE A 28 -0.84 -17.33 -8.93
N ALA A 29 -1.02 -18.10 -10.01
CA ALA A 29 -0.17 -19.25 -10.30
C ALA A 29 1.29 -18.84 -10.56
N ALA A 30 1.49 -17.78 -11.36
CA ALA A 30 2.83 -17.26 -11.65
C ALA A 30 3.51 -16.68 -10.42
N VAL A 31 2.81 -15.84 -9.64
CA VAL A 31 3.42 -15.22 -8.46
C VAL A 31 3.50 -16.19 -7.28
N GLY A 32 2.57 -17.12 -7.15
CA GLY A 32 2.63 -18.16 -6.13
C GLY A 32 3.90 -18.99 -6.22
N GLN A 33 4.35 -19.33 -7.44
CA GLN A 33 5.64 -19.99 -7.65
C GLN A 33 6.80 -19.11 -7.18
N LEU A 34 6.79 -17.83 -7.54
CA LEU A 34 7.82 -16.88 -7.11
C LEU A 34 7.87 -16.74 -5.57
N LEU A 35 6.73 -16.63 -4.90
CA LEU A 35 6.68 -16.50 -3.44
C LEU A 35 7.09 -17.79 -2.72
N ALA A 36 6.78 -18.95 -3.32
CA ALA A 36 7.15 -20.26 -2.78
C ALA A 36 8.67 -20.46 -2.72
N GLU A 37 9.44 -19.89 -3.67
CA GLU A 37 10.91 -19.91 -3.65
C GLU A 37 11.49 -19.27 -2.38
N TYR A 38 10.80 -18.27 -1.84
CA TYR A 38 11.17 -17.59 -0.60
C TYR A 38 10.44 -18.15 0.62
N GLY A 39 9.88 -19.37 0.54
CA GLY A 39 9.18 -20.00 1.65
C GLY A 39 7.86 -19.33 2.03
N ASN A 40 7.24 -18.59 1.11
CA ASN A 40 5.99 -17.85 1.33
C ASN A 40 6.06 -16.83 2.48
N VAL A 41 7.26 -16.35 2.82
CA VAL A 41 7.43 -15.32 3.85
C VAL A 41 7.05 -13.92 3.36
N PHE A 42 6.97 -13.73 2.04
CA PHE A 42 6.56 -12.48 1.41
C PHE A 42 5.13 -12.57 0.88
N GLY A 43 4.40 -11.45 0.95
CA GLY A 43 3.06 -11.30 0.38
C GLY A 43 3.02 -10.24 -0.71
N LEU A 44 1.98 -10.32 -1.55
CA LEU A 44 1.65 -9.27 -2.51
C LEU A 44 0.49 -8.41 -2.01
N CYS A 45 0.55 -7.11 -2.32
CA CYS A 45 -0.53 -6.16 -2.05
C CYS A 45 -0.83 -5.39 -3.33
N LEU A 46 -2.10 -5.38 -3.75
CA LEU A 46 -2.55 -4.49 -4.81
C LEU A 46 -2.83 -3.10 -4.22
N VAL A 47 -2.32 -2.06 -4.87
CA VAL A 47 -2.48 -0.67 -4.43
C VAL A 47 -3.41 0.05 -5.40
N HIS A 48 -4.36 0.82 -4.85
CA HIS A 48 -5.34 1.60 -5.60
C HIS A 48 -5.58 2.94 -4.89
N ALA A 49 -6.05 3.94 -5.63
CA ALA A 49 -6.41 5.24 -5.08
C ALA A 49 -7.87 5.26 -4.62
N HIS A 50 -8.12 5.86 -3.44
CA HIS A 50 -9.46 6.09 -2.90
C HIS A 50 -9.95 7.51 -3.15
N CYS A 51 -9.01 8.45 -3.28
CA CYS A 51 -9.27 9.86 -3.47
C CYS A 51 -8.12 10.50 -4.27
N ILE A 52 -8.24 11.77 -4.60
CA ILE A 52 -7.16 12.56 -5.21
C ILE A 52 -6.49 13.35 -4.10
N LEU A 53 -5.15 13.27 -4.02
CA LEU A 53 -4.34 14.06 -3.10
C LEU A 53 -3.94 15.39 -3.73
N THR A 54 -3.90 16.46 -2.94
CA THR A 54 -3.17 17.68 -3.31
C THR A 54 -1.67 17.51 -3.09
N ASP A 55 -0.84 18.36 -3.69
CA ASP A 55 0.63 18.25 -3.61
C ASP A 55 1.18 18.38 -2.17
N ASP A 56 0.42 18.99 -1.26
CA ASP A 56 0.74 19.12 0.16
C ASP A 56 0.16 17.99 1.03
N GLU A 57 -0.56 17.03 0.45
CA GLU A 57 -1.20 15.92 1.15
C GLU A 57 -0.46 14.60 0.96
N ILE A 58 -0.56 13.75 1.98
CA ILE A 58 -0.13 12.36 1.96
C ILE A 58 -1.23 11.47 2.52
N MET A 59 -1.31 10.23 2.06
CA MET A 59 -2.14 9.22 2.73
C MET A 59 -1.45 8.77 4.02
N LEU A 60 -2.07 9.08 5.16
CA LEU A 60 -1.56 8.74 6.47
C LEU A 60 -2.47 7.71 7.16
N ALA A 61 -1.87 6.59 7.56
CA ALA A 61 -2.51 5.54 8.32
C ALA A 61 -2.27 5.72 9.83
N ARG A 62 -3.37 5.78 10.59
CA ARG A 62 -3.41 5.81 12.05
C ARG A 62 -4.29 4.67 12.56
N GLY A 63 -3.66 3.58 12.96
CA GLY A 63 -4.37 2.37 13.40
C GLY A 63 -5.16 1.75 12.24
N ASN A 64 -6.49 1.84 12.31
CA ASN A 64 -7.42 1.28 11.30
C ASN A 64 -7.96 2.31 10.31
N VAL A 65 -7.55 3.58 10.43
CA VAL A 65 -7.99 4.67 9.55
C VAL A 65 -6.83 5.07 8.67
N SER A 66 -7.09 5.20 7.37
CA SER A 66 -6.16 5.77 6.39
C SER A 66 -6.87 6.91 5.68
N GLN A 67 -6.29 8.11 5.73
CA GLN A 67 -6.92 9.32 5.21
C GLN A 67 -5.87 10.31 4.69
N PRO A 68 -6.24 11.22 3.77
CA PRO A 68 -5.38 12.31 3.36
C PRO A 68 -5.13 13.27 4.52
N GLU A 69 -3.87 13.60 4.79
CA GLU A 69 -3.47 14.63 5.75
C GLU A 69 -2.41 15.54 5.15
N LYS A 70 -2.44 16.82 5.51
CA LYS A 70 -1.42 17.79 5.06
C LYS A 70 -0.09 17.45 5.70
N ALA A 71 0.95 17.25 4.91
CA ALA A 71 2.29 16.92 5.40
C ALA A 71 2.83 17.97 6.39
N THR A 72 2.49 19.25 6.18
CA THR A 72 2.87 20.36 7.06
C THR A 72 2.22 20.33 8.44
N SER A 73 1.11 19.61 8.60
CA SER A 73 0.42 19.45 9.88
C SER A 73 0.97 18.30 10.73
N LEU A 74 1.90 17.52 10.18
CA LEU A 74 2.47 16.35 10.83
C LEU A 74 3.78 16.70 11.52
N VAL A 75 3.86 16.42 12.82
CA VAL A 75 5.11 16.55 13.60
C VAL A 75 6.12 15.48 13.18
N GLU A 76 5.64 14.26 12.93
CA GLU A 76 6.45 13.12 12.49
C GLU A 76 5.57 12.09 11.77
N TYR A 77 6.09 11.48 10.70
CA TYR A 77 5.46 10.37 9.99
C TYR A 77 6.53 9.49 9.35
N TYR A 78 6.19 8.22 9.11
CA TYR A 78 7.11 7.21 8.61
C TYR A 78 6.52 6.53 7.38
N PRO A 79 7.31 6.21 6.34
CA PRO A 79 6.82 5.44 5.20
C PRO A 79 6.34 4.05 5.66
N GLU A 80 5.15 3.63 5.24
CA GLU A 80 4.68 2.26 5.52
C GLU A 80 5.43 1.21 4.70
N ARG A 81 5.88 1.61 3.51
CA ARG A 81 6.56 0.75 2.54
C ARG A 81 7.71 1.50 1.90
N TRP A 82 8.67 0.73 1.40
CA TRP A 82 9.83 1.24 0.68
C TRP A 82 9.89 0.55 -0.67
N LEU A 83 10.21 1.32 -1.71
CA LEU A 83 10.50 0.79 -3.03
C LEU A 83 11.85 0.08 -3.02
N CYS A 84 12.10 -0.80 -3.99
CA CYS A 84 13.41 -1.44 -4.15
C CYS A 84 14.54 -0.45 -4.45
N SER A 85 14.20 0.77 -4.89
CA SER A 85 15.12 1.91 -5.03
C SER A 85 15.55 2.51 -3.68
N GLY A 86 14.92 2.12 -2.57
CA GLY A 86 15.11 2.73 -1.25
C GLY A 86 14.29 4.02 -1.06
N GLU A 87 13.42 4.37 -2.00
CA GLU A 87 12.50 5.51 -1.87
C GLU A 87 11.26 5.13 -1.05
N ALA A 88 10.68 6.12 -0.37
CA ALA A 88 9.43 5.93 0.37
C ALA A 88 8.28 5.56 -0.58
N GLY A 89 7.44 4.62 -0.15
CA GLY A 89 6.21 4.25 -0.83
C GLY A 89 5.13 5.34 -0.74
N LEU A 90 3.98 5.07 -1.34
CA LEU A 90 2.90 6.05 -1.52
C LEU A 90 2.07 6.35 -0.27
N SER A 91 2.27 5.58 0.81
CA SER A 91 1.54 5.71 2.08
C SER A 91 2.49 5.82 3.26
N ALA A 92 2.08 6.60 4.26
CA ALA A 92 2.80 6.81 5.50
C ALA A 92 1.97 6.37 6.71
N THR A 93 2.62 6.19 7.85
CA THR A 93 2.00 5.91 9.13
C THR A 93 2.54 6.84 10.21
N SER A 94 1.71 7.13 11.22
CA SER A 94 2.13 7.93 12.37
C SER A 94 2.87 7.13 13.44
N GLN A 95 3.13 5.83 13.22
CA GLN A 95 3.82 4.97 14.17
C GLN A 95 5.15 4.50 13.58
N PRO A 96 6.26 4.56 14.33
CA PRO A 96 7.51 3.99 13.88
C PRO A 96 7.35 2.47 13.71
N HIS A 97 7.85 1.94 12.61
CA HIS A 97 7.97 0.49 12.42
C HIS A 97 8.94 -0.04 13.48
N ARG A 98 8.44 -0.78 14.48
CA ARG A 98 9.26 -1.67 15.29
C ARG A 98 9.57 -2.86 14.39
N ASP A 99 10.83 -2.94 13.96
CA ASP A 99 11.40 -3.96 13.08
C ASP A 99 10.87 -3.93 11.63
N GLY A 100 11.75 -3.48 10.73
CA GLY A 100 11.46 -3.09 9.34
C GLY A 100 10.95 -4.20 8.41
N LEU A 101 10.86 -5.46 8.84
CA LEU A 101 10.34 -6.58 8.04
C LEU A 101 9.02 -7.18 8.56
N GLU A 102 8.79 -7.30 9.87
CA GLU A 102 7.62 -8.04 10.39
C GLU A 102 6.30 -7.27 10.29
N SER A 103 6.37 -5.94 10.34
CA SER A 103 5.20 -5.07 10.24
C SER A 103 4.52 -5.09 8.87
N VAL A 104 5.27 -5.42 7.80
CA VAL A 104 4.79 -5.41 6.40
C VAL A 104 3.71 -6.47 6.17
N GLN A 105 3.80 -7.60 6.89
CA GLN A 105 2.91 -8.75 6.71
C GLN A 105 1.56 -8.60 7.43
N ARG A 106 1.55 -7.97 8.63
CA ARG A 106 0.38 -8.05 9.52
C ARG A 106 -0.76 -7.07 9.22
N ARG A 107 -0.47 -5.91 8.61
CA ARG A 107 -1.52 -4.89 8.36
C ARG A 107 -2.27 -5.10 7.04
N SER A 108 -1.66 -5.76 6.05
CA SER A 108 -2.34 -6.02 4.77
C SER A 108 -3.40 -7.13 4.83
N CYS A 109 -3.33 -8.04 5.80
CA CYS A 109 -4.31 -9.11 5.94
C CYS A 109 -5.61 -8.67 6.63
N HIS A 110 -5.62 -7.56 7.37
CA HIS A 110 -6.82 -7.16 8.12
C HIS A 110 -7.89 -6.45 7.29
N HIS A 111 -7.58 -6.10 6.02
CA HIS A 111 -8.53 -5.49 5.08
C HIS A 111 -9.09 -6.46 4.03
N VAL A 112 -8.75 -7.76 4.09
CA VAL A 112 -9.19 -8.78 3.11
C VAL A 112 -10.05 -9.89 3.75
N MET A 113 -10.47 -9.75 5.01
CA MET A 113 -11.23 -10.79 5.73
C MET A 113 -12.51 -10.26 6.38
N HIS A 114 -13.33 -9.48 5.66
CA HIS A 114 -14.68 -9.15 6.12
C HIS A 114 -15.73 -9.04 5.01
N ASP A 115 -15.64 -9.86 3.96
CA ASP A 115 -16.80 -10.20 3.13
C ASP A 115 -17.02 -11.72 3.15
N ARG A 116 -17.64 -12.17 4.26
CA ARG A 116 -18.55 -13.30 4.25
C ARG A 116 -19.96 -12.71 4.10
N VAL A 117 -20.60 -12.89 2.94
CA VAL A 117 -21.88 -13.61 2.73
C VAL A 117 -21.96 -13.96 1.25
#